data_AF-A0A9N8DNU0-F1
#
_entry.id   AF-A0A9N8DNU0-F1
#
_cell.length_a   1.000
_cell.length_b   1.000
_cell.length_c   1.000
_cell.angle_alpha   90.00
_cell.angle_beta   90.00
_cell.angle_gamma   90.00
#
_symmetry.space_group_name_H-M   'P 1'
#
loop_
_entity.id
_entity.type
_entity.pdbx_description
1 polymer ?
#
loop_
_entity_poly.entity_id
_entity_poly.type
_entity_poly.pdbx_seq_one_letter_code
_entity_poly.pdbx_strand_id
1 'polypeptide(L)'
;MPLLLRISCPPEFVEIHGGVSSGMAQQTLAHLLLSPMRMVCLGIAPQLRQNDVLLNDEGMPAYTSWLLCTISWLRDSMPGLVQATVLTIVVLLLGPVTILEGLMGPCFAPWVIAGMMAMWFVAAAKKNHNAGKNYV
;
A
#
# COMPACT_ATOMS: atom_id res chain seq x y z
N MET A 1 30.33 -25.26 -5.58
CA MET A 1 30.29 -24.16 -6.57
C MET A 1 29.48 -23.03 -5.95
N PRO A 2 30.09 -21.91 -5.55
CA PRO A 2 29.36 -20.82 -4.93
C PRO A 2 28.50 -20.12 -5.98
N LEU A 3 27.17 -20.18 -5.79
CA LEU A 3 26.21 -19.32 -6.46
C LEU A 3 26.56 -17.87 -6.10
N LEU A 4 27.30 -17.21 -6.98
CA LEU A 4 27.36 -15.75 -7.05
C LEU A 4 25.94 -15.29 -7.39
N LEU A 5 25.15 -15.11 -6.34
CA LEU A 5 23.90 -14.36 -6.30
C LEU A 5 24.23 -12.99 -6.90
N ARG A 6 24.03 -12.85 -8.21
CA ARG A 6 23.93 -11.54 -8.84
C ARG A 6 22.73 -10.89 -8.18
N ILE A 7 23.01 -10.11 -7.14
CA ILE A 7 22.14 -9.03 -6.72
C ILE A 7 22.20 -8.05 -7.89
N SER A 8 21.44 -8.33 -8.96
CA SER A 8 21.11 -7.33 -9.94
C SER A 8 20.40 -6.26 -9.14
N CYS A 9 21.09 -5.14 -8.90
CA CYS A 9 20.46 -3.99 -8.25
C CYS A 9 19.16 -3.73 -9.00
N PRO A 10 18.00 -3.79 -8.32
CA PRO A 10 16.75 -3.37 -8.93
C PRO A 10 16.98 -1.97 -9.53
N PRO A 11 16.50 -1.69 -10.76
CA PRO A 11 16.71 -0.39 -11.38
C PRO A 11 16.26 0.70 -10.41
N GLU A 12 17.06 1.77 -10.34
CA GLU A 12 16.88 2.82 -9.32
C GLU A 12 15.47 3.43 -9.39
N PHE A 13 14.87 3.44 -10.57
CA PHE A 13 13.54 3.97 -10.85
C PHE A 13 12.57 2.93 -11.38
N VAL A 14 11.28 3.13 -11.10
CA VAL A 14 10.20 2.36 -11.70
C VAL A 14 10.08 2.76 -13.17
N GLU A 15 10.35 1.81 -14.05
CA GLU A 15 10.23 1.99 -15.51
C GLU A 15 8.81 1.68 -15.97
N ILE A 16 8.26 2.57 -16.78
CA ILE A 16 7.03 2.39 -17.55
C ILE A 16 7.42 1.81 -18.93
N HIS A 17 6.52 1.05 -19.54
CA HIS A 17 6.68 0.45 -20.87
C HIS A 17 7.47 1.34 -21.85
N GLY A 18 8.53 0.78 -22.45
CA GLY A 18 9.47 1.52 -23.32
C GLY A 18 10.68 2.12 -22.62
N GLY A 19 10.95 1.77 -21.35
CA GLY A 19 12.13 2.25 -20.61
C GLY A 19 12.01 3.69 -20.10
N VAL A 20 10.79 4.24 -20.10
CA VAL A 20 10.53 5.60 -19.62
C VAL A 20 10.49 5.56 -18.10
N SER A 21 11.36 6.33 -17.45
CA SER A 21 11.35 6.45 -15.99
C SER A 21 10.08 7.17 -15.52
N SER A 22 9.40 6.60 -14.53
CA SER A 22 8.30 7.27 -13.82
C SER A 22 8.78 8.38 -12.87
N GLY A 23 10.10 8.50 -12.64
CA GLY A 23 10.69 9.41 -11.65
C GLY A 23 10.56 8.93 -10.20
N MET A 24 9.86 7.81 -9.94
CA MET A 24 9.73 7.24 -8.61
C MET A 24 10.74 6.11 -8.40
N ALA A 25 11.46 6.13 -7.28
CA ALA A 25 12.41 5.08 -6.96
C ALA A 25 11.70 3.75 -6.67
N GLN A 26 12.26 2.62 -7.10
CA GLN A 26 11.66 1.30 -6.83
C GLN A 26 11.55 1.00 -5.34
N GLN A 27 12.54 1.44 -4.57
CA GLN A 27 12.52 1.33 -3.11
C GLN A 27 11.34 2.11 -2.50
N THR A 28 11.03 3.30 -3.03
CA THR A 28 9.88 4.09 -2.61
C THR A 28 8.58 3.37 -2.90
N LEU A 29 8.44 2.76 -4.09
CA LEU A 29 7.27 1.96 -4.43
C LEU A 29 7.11 0.77 -3.48
N ALA A 30 8.20 0.05 -3.21
CA ALA A 30 8.18 -1.07 -2.26
C ALA A 30 7.76 -0.61 -0.85
N HIS A 31 8.28 0.52 -0.37
CA HIS A 31 7.87 1.09 0.92
C HIS A 31 6.39 1.49 0.94
N LEU A 32 5.91 2.13 -0.12
CA LEU A 32 4.51 2.53 -0.26
C LEU A 32 3.57 1.32 -0.17
N LEU A 33 3.97 0.20 -0.79
CA LEU A 33 3.20 -1.05 -0.81
C LEU A 33 3.29 -1.82 0.51
N LEU A 34 4.42 -1.74 1.21
CA LEU A 34 4.63 -2.41 2.51
C LEU A 34 4.03 -1.64 3.69
N SER A 35 3.85 -0.32 3.55
CA SER A 35 3.33 0.57 4.59
C SER A 35 2.01 0.10 5.24
N PRO A 36 0.95 -0.26 4.48
CA PRO A 36 -0.31 -0.72 5.07
C PRO A 36 -0.14 -1.98 5.91
N MET A 37 0.67 -2.92 5.44
CA MET A 37 0.88 -4.17 6.17
C MET A 37 1.75 -3.97 7.39
N ARG A 38 2.71 -3.06 7.34
CA ARG A 38 3.44 -2.63 8.53
C ARG A 38 2.49 -2.03 9.57
N MET A 39 1.53 -1.20 9.17
CA MET A 39 0.48 -0.68 10.07
C MET A 39 -0.40 -1.79 10.65
N VAL A 40 -0.80 -2.78 9.84
CA VAL A 40 -1.61 -3.91 10.33
C VAL A 40 -0.82 -4.77 11.32
N CYS A 41 0.43 -5.13 10.98
CA CYS A 41 1.27 -6.02 11.78
C CYS A 41 1.83 -5.37 13.06
N LEU A 42 1.99 -4.03 13.10
CA LEU A 42 2.44 -3.32 14.30
C LEU A 42 1.27 -2.78 15.13
N GLY A 43 0.21 -2.31 14.47
CA GLY A 43 -0.89 -1.60 15.13
C GLY A 43 -2.05 -2.50 15.52
N ILE A 44 -2.55 -3.33 14.61
CA ILE A 44 -3.84 -3.99 14.76
C ILE A 44 -3.71 -5.41 15.30
N ALA A 45 -2.76 -6.19 14.76
CA ALA A 45 -2.64 -7.61 15.08
C ALA A 45 -1.17 -8.03 15.21
N PRO A 46 -0.48 -7.66 16.30
CA PRO A 46 0.91 -8.06 16.54
C PRO A 46 1.10 -9.59 16.60
N GLN A 47 0.03 -10.34 16.88
CA GLN A 47 -0.02 -11.81 16.89
C GLN A 47 0.17 -12.43 15.50
N LEU A 48 -0.10 -11.69 14.40
CA LEU A 48 0.18 -12.17 13.04
C LEU A 48 1.68 -12.30 12.76
N ARG A 49 2.55 -11.65 13.54
CA ARG A 49 4.01 -11.77 13.41
C ARG A 49 4.56 -13.09 13.93
N GLN A 50 3.84 -13.74 14.85
CA GLN A 50 4.31 -14.97 15.52
C GLN A 50 3.93 -16.23 14.74
N ASN A 51 3.10 -16.11 13.71
CA ASN A 51 2.71 -17.24 12.89
C ASN A 51 3.59 -17.29 11.65
N ASP A 52 4.60 -18.18 11.67
CA ASP A 52 5.41 -18.54 10.50
C ASP A 52 4.57 -18.99 9.29
N VAL A 53 3.27 -19.27 9.51
CA VAL A 53 2.25 -19.65 8.54
C VAL A 53 2.02 -18.60 7.43
N LEU A 54 2.41 -17.34 7.65
CA LEU A 54 2.20 -16.27 6.66
C LEU A 54 3.41 -16.00 5.76
N LEU A 55 4.55 -16.65 6.02
CA LEU A 55 5.76 -16.50 5.22
C LEU A 55 5.82 -17.61 4.17
N ASN A 56 6.06 -17.23 2.92
CA ASN A 56 6.40 -18.18 1.86
C ASN A 56 7.83 -18.73 2.07
N ASP A 57 8.19 -19.76 1.31
CA ASP A 57 9.52 -20.41 1.34
C ASP A 57 10.70 -19.42 1.15
N GLU A 58 10.42 -18.23 0.61
CA GLU A 58 11.38 -17.13 0.43
C GLU A 58 11.54 -16.24 1.68
N GLY A 59 10.86 -16.55 2.79
CA GLY A 59 10.88 -15.73 4.01
C GLY A 59 10.17 -14.38 3.84
N MET A 60 9.32 -14.25 2.82
CA MET A 60 8.49 -13.07 2.58
C MET A 60 7.03 -13.38 2.88
N PRO A 61 6.26 -12.42 3.38
CA PRO A 61 4.82 -12.62 3.55
C PRO A 61 4.12 -12.94 2.23
N ALA A 62 3.20 -13.91 2.22
CA ALA A 62 2.53 -14.38 1.00
C ALA A 62 1.84 -13.28 0.18
N TYR A 63 1.35 -12.24 0.85
CA TYR A 63 0.76 -11.07 0.18
C TYR A 63 1.80 -10.26 -0.60
N THR A 64 3.03 -10.15 -0.09
CA THR A 64 4.09 -9.35 -0.72
C THR A 64 4.55 -10.02 -2.00
N SER A 65 4.76 -11.33 -1.98
CA SER A 65 5.09 -12.10 -3.18
C SER A 65 3.97 -12.04 -4.22
N TRP A 66 2.70 -12.13 -3.79
CA TRP A 66 1.56 -12.00 -4.70
C TRP A 66 1.50 -10.61 -5.34
N LEU A 67 1.74 -9.55 -4.55
CA LEU A 67 1.74 -8.17 -5.02
C LEU A 67 2.88 -7.92 -6.03
N LEU A 68 4.09 -8.38 -5.72
CA LEU A 68 5.24 -8.30 -6.62
C LEU A 68 4.98 -9.04 -7.93
N CYS A 69 4.40 -10.24 -7.86
CA CYS A 69 4.00 -11.02 -9.03
C CYS A 69 2.93 -10.31 -9.88
N THR A 70 1.99 -9.63 -9.22
CA THR A 70 0.96 -8.84 -9.90
C THR A 70 1.58 -7.63 -10.61
N ILE A 71 2.53 -6.95 -9.99
CA ILE A 71 3.25 -5.81 -10.59
C ILE A 71 4.08 -6.27 -11.79
N SER A 72 4.80 -7.40 -11.69
CA SER A 72 5.53 -7.94 -12.84
C SER A 72 4.57 -8.34 -13.97
N TRP A 73 3.44 -8.97 -13.64
CA TRP A 73 2.44 -9.33 -14.65
C TRP A 73 1.84 -8.10 -15.35
N LEU A 74 1.54 -7.02 -14.60
CA LEU A 74 1.10 -5.74 -15.17
C LEU A 74 2.18 -5.11 -16.06
N ARG A 75 3.46 -5.23 -15.67
CA ARG A 75 4.59 -4.70 -16.45
C ARG A 75 4.68 -5.38 -17.81
N ASP A 76 4.51 -6.69 -17.84
CA ASP A 76 4.74 -7.50 -19.05
C ASP A 76 3.51 -7.57 -19.97
N SER A 77 2.29 -7.52 -19.40
CA SER A 77 1.06 -7.80 -20.15
C SER A 77 0.26 -6.55 -20.56
N MET A 78 0.51 -5.39 -19.95
CA MET A 78 -0.33 -4.20 -20.13
C MET A 78 0.36 -3.08 -20.91
N PRO A 79 -0.39 -2.31 -21.70
CA PRO A 79 0.13 -1.11 -22.36
C PRO A 79 0.54 -0.05 -21.32
N GLY A 80 1.54 0.77 -21.65
CA GLY A 80 2.12 1.75 -20.72
C GLY A 80 1.12 2.73 -20.10
N LEU A 81 0.03 3.06 -20.80
CA LEU A 81 -1.03 3.93 -20.28
C LEU A 81 -1.76 3.29 -19.08
N VAL A 82 -2.01 1.98 -19.13
CA VAL A 82 -2.64 1.24 -18.03
C VAL A 82 -1.67 1.12 -16.84
N GLN A 83 -0.37 0.97 -17.09
CA GLN A 83 0.62 0.97 -16.01
C GLN A 83 0.66 2.32 -15.28
N ALA A 84 0.63 3.42 -16.03
CA ALA A 84 0.61 4.77 -15.46
C ALA A 84 -0.67 5.05 -14.65
N THR A 85 -1.85 4.62 -15.13
CA THR A 85 -3.10 4.80 -14.39
C THR A 85 -3.11 3.97 -13.10
N VAL A 86 -2.66 2.71 -13.15
CA VAL A 86 -2.55 1.87 -11.95
C VAL A 86 -1.57 2.46 -10.95
N LEU A 87 -0.39 2.90 -11.40
CA LEU A 87 0.59 3.55 -10.52
C LEU A 87 0.00 4.80 -9.86
N THR A 88 -0.74 5.61 -10.63
CA THR A 88 -1.41 6.81 -10.11
C THR A 88 -2.44 6.46 -9.04
N ILE A 89 -3.27 5.44 -9.28
CA ILE A 89 -4.28 4.98 -8.30
C ILE A 89 -3.58 4.47 -7.03
N VAL A 90 -2.52 3.67 -7.17
CA VAL A 90 -1.75 3.15 -6.05
C VAL A 90 -1.15 4.29 -5.21
N VAL A 91 -0.52 5.28 -5.85
CA VAL A 91 0.04 6.44 -5.16
C VAL A 91 -1.05 7.28 -4.49
N LEU A 92 -2.21 7.46 -5.14
CA LEU A 92 -3.30 8.24 -4.59
C LEU A 92 -3.97 7.57 -3.38
N LEU A 93 -4.06 6.24 -3.38
CA LEU A 93 -4.63 5.47 -2.27
C LEU A 93 -3.62 5.26 -1.12
N LEU A 94 -2.39 4.88 -1.43
CA LEU A 94 -1.38 4.51 -0.43
C LEU A 94 -0.50 5.68 0.00
N GLY A 95 -0.40 6.73 -0.81
CA GLY A 95 0.38 7.93 -0.51
C GLY A 95 -0.06 8.60 0.80
N PRO A 96 -1.35 8.94 0.98
CA PRO A 96 -1.84 9.51 2.23
C PRO A 96 -1.58 8.62 3.45
N VAL A 97 -1.72 7.30 3.30
CA VAL A 97 -1.45 6.32 4.37
C VAL A 97 0.03 6.32 4.75
N THR A 98 0.91 6.34 3.74
CA THR A 98 2.37 6.37 3.95
C THR A 98 2.80 7.68 4.61
N ILE A 99 2.23 8.82 4.21
CA ILE A 99 2.48 10.12 4.84
C ILE A 99 2.01 10.09 6.30
N LEU A 100 0.83 9.55 6.57
CA LEU A 100 0.29 9.44 7.92
C LEU A 100 1.15 8.53 8.81
N GLU A 101 1.61 7.39 8.27
CA GLU A 101 2.58 6.52 8.94
C GLU A 101 3.88 7.27 9.25
N GLY A 102 4.40 8.06 8.31
CA GLY A 102 5.62 8.84 8.50
C GLY A 102 5.50 9.91 9.58
N LEU A 103 4.33 10.56 9.70
CA LEU A 103 4.10 11.63 10.67
C LEU A 103 3.79 11.11 12.08
N MET A 104 2.95 10.08 12.20
CA MET A 104 2.43 9.63 13.51
C MET A 104 3.01 8.29 13.96
N GLY A 105 3.72 7.59 13.08
CA GLY A 105 4.19 6.23 13.28
C GLY A 105 3.13 5.17 12.97
N PRO A 106 3.55 3.93 12.69
CA PRO A 106 2.68 2.84 12.27
C PRO A 106 1.66 2.39 13.32
N CYS A 107 1.92 2.64 14.61
CA CYS A 107 1.03 2.24 15.69
C CYS A 107 -0.14 3.20 15.88
N PHE A 108 0.05 4.52 15.66
CA PHE A 108 -0.98 5.54 15.86
C PHE A 108 -1.77 5.88 14.60
N ALA A 109 -1.17 5.71 13.42
CA ALA A 109 -1.81 5.93 12.14
C ALA A 109 -3.16 5.17 11.95
N PRO A 110 -3.35 3.89 12.34
CA PRO A 110 -4.64 3.22 12.19
C PRO A 110 -5.74 3.83 13.08
N TRP A 111 -5.40 4.30 14.27
CA TRP A 111 -6.34 4.98 15.17
C TRP A 111 -6.83 6.31 14.60
N VAL A 112 -5.94 7.05 13.94
CA VAL A 112 -6.29 8.32 13.29
C VAL A 112 -7.25 8.09 12.14
N ILE A 113 -6.99 7.07 11.30
CA ILE A 113 -7.89 6.68 10.21
C ILE A 113 -9.27 6.28 10.78
N ALA A 114 -9.29 5.45 11.83
CA ALA A 114 -10.53 5.05 12.48
C ALA A 114 -11.31 6.25 13.06
N GLY A 115 -10.61 7.19 13.70
CA GLY A 115 -11.19 8.42 14.23
C GLY A 115 -11.78 9.32 13.14
N MET A 116 -11.08 9.48 12.01
CA MET A 116 -11.58 10.24 10.86
C MET A 116 -12.84 9.60 10.27
N MET A 117 -12.86 8.27 10.11
CA MET A 117 -14.05 7.57 9.64
C MET A 117 -15.22 7.72 10.61
N ALA A 118 -14.99 7.53 11.91
CA ALA A 118 -16.03 7.70 12.93
C ALA A 118 -16.63 9.11 12.92
N MET A 119 -15.79 10.15 12.84
CA MET A 119 -16.25 11.54 12.73
C MET A 119 -17.08 11.77 11.48
N TRP A 120 -16.68 11.20 10.33
CA TRP A 120 -17.43 11.31 9.09
C TRP A 120 -18.81 10.65 9.19
N PHE A 121 -18.90 9.44 9.77
CA PHE A 121 -20.17 8.76 9.99
C PHE A 121 -21.10 9.55 10.92
N VAL A 122 -20.57 10.12 12.01
CA VAL A 122 -21.35 10.98 12.92
C VAL A 122 -21.86 12.23 12.19
N ALA A 123 -21.02 12.87 11.37
CA ALA A 123 -21.41 14.04 10.59
C ALA A 123 -22.49 13.69 9.54
N ALA A 124 -22.34 12.57 8.86
CA ALA A 124 -23.31 12.07 7.89
C ALA A 124 -24.66 11.72 8.56
N ALA A 125 -24.64 11.06 9.72
CA ALA A 125 -25.84 10.75 10.49
C ALA A 125 -26.56 12.03 10.95
N LYS A 126 -25.82 13.02 11.43
CA LYS A 126 -26.38 14.33 11.83
C LYS A 126 -27.05 15.05 10.65
N LYS A 127 -26.45 15.00 9.46
CA LYS A 127 -27.02 15.59 8.24
C LYS A 127 -28.36 14.92 7.88
N ASN A 128 -28.44 13.58 7.95
CA ASN A 128 -29.66 12.83 7.64
C ASN A 128 -30.80 13.13 8.64
N HIS A 129 -30.48 13.23 9.93
CA HIS A 129 -31.48 13.57 10.95
C HIS A 129 -32.05 14.99 10.78
N ASN A 130 -31.23 15.95 10.37
CA ASN A 130 -31.70 17.32 10.09
C ASN A 130 -32.50 17.42 8.80
N ALA A 131 -32.19 16.62 7.78
CA ALA A 131 -32.98 16.57 6.56
C ALA A 131 -34.42 16.08 6.85
N GLY A 132 -34.59 15.04 7.67
CA GLY A 132 -35.90 14.51 8.04
C GLY A 132 -36.83 15.50 8.76
N LYS A 133 -36.28 16.47 9.49
CA LYS A 133 -37.06 17.49 10.21
C LYS A 133 -37.61 18.61 9.32
N ASN A 134 -37.12 18.79 8.10
CA ASN A 134 -37.59 19.85 7.19
C ASN A 134 -38.79 19.42 6.32
N TYR A 135 -39.27 18.18 6.46
CA TYR A 135 -40.40 17.64 5.70
C TYR A 135 -41.68 17.52 6.55
N VAL A 136 -41.69 18.07 7.77
CA VAL A 136 -42.83 18.14 8.69
C VAL A 136 -43.11 19.61 8.99
#